data_AF-A0A382SC43-F1
#
_entry.id   AF-A0A382SC43-F1
#
_cell.length_a   1.000
_cell.length_b   1.000
_cell.length_c   1.000
_cell.angle_alpha   90.00
_cell.angle_beta   90.00
_cell.angle_gamma   90.00
#
_symmetry.space_group_name_H-M   'P 1'
#
loop_
_entity.id
_entity.type
_entity.pdbx_description
1 polymer ?
#
loop_
_entity_poly.entity_id
_entity_poly.type
_entity_poly.pdbx_seq_one_letter_code
_entity_poly.pdbx_strand_id
1 'polypeptide(L)'
;MVKMKGWIIGNGPSKDEWDYRNLDGIIYGCNSLYKDCFENDWLCDYLVVCDPWYQFEVIASEYPLRGKCLFFNYHPVPYMSAGLHAEMLDPSVVMNKTLDAGYDQYEHNPQHKATAEGWLYYATSAEDYEGAVERGSTIEYWAPNRQYVCWVPEGSLIEGLTSDILKVTTIQEKEKLSPPAGAWALEHALLNDAIDTIEVIGFDALAGVYSTTSNWTAKDHDNKQYGT
;
A
#
# COMPACT_ATOMS: atom_id res chain seq x y z
N MET A 1 11.30 33.70 1.43
CA MET A 1 10.74 32.52 0.75
C MET A 1 9.37 32.27 1.35
N VAL A 2 8.37 31.96 0.52
CA VAL A 2 7.08 31.45 1.01
C VAL A 2 7.36 30.08 1.57
N LYS A 3 6.98 29.83 2.83
CA LYS A 3 7.15 28.52 3.45
C LYS A 3 6.16 27.55 2.82
N MET A 4 6.64 26.46 2.25
CA MET A 4 5.81 25.41 1.68
C MET A 4 5.41 24.41 2.76
N LYS A 5 4.13 24.05 2.79
CA LYS A 5 3.62 23.03 3.71
C LYS A 5 3.55 21.67 3.03
N GLY A 6 3.88 20.62 3.77
CA GLY A 6 3.56 19.24 3.46
C GLY A 6 2.42 18.76 4.36
N TRP A 7 1.45 18.05 3.79
CA TRP A 7 0.33 17.48 4.53
C TRP A 7 0.37 15.97 4.41
N ILE A 8 0.39 15.25 5.53
CA ILE A 8 0.27 13.79 5.54
C ILE A 8 -1.14 13.44 6.03
N ILE A 9 -1.93 12.83 5.16
CA ILE A 9 -3.33 12.50 5.41
C ILE A 9 -3.47 10.99 5.64
N GLY A 10 -3.78 10.65 6.88
CA GLY A 10 -4.14 9.31 7.32
C GLY A 10 -5.62 8.98 7.07
N ASN A 11 -5.98 7.72 7.31
CA ASN A 11 -7.34 7.21 7.10
C ASN A 11 -8.23 7.30 8.36
N GLY A 12 -7.71 7.84 9.45
CA GLY A 12 -8.44 7.97 10.70
C GLY A 12 -9.54 9.04 10.63
N PRO A 13 -10.65 8.87 11.37
CA PRO A 13 -11.77 9.82 11.40
C PRO A 13 -11.39 11.26 11.74
N SER A 14 -10.29 11.54 12.45
CA SER A 14 -9.90 12.95 12.70
C SER A 14 -9.61 13.75 11.44
N LYS A 15 -9.35 13.09 10.30
CA LYS A 15 -9.22 13.78 9.01
C LYS A 15 -10.50 14.55 8.65
N ASP A 16 -11.67 14.08 9.09
CA ASP A 16 -12.98 14.65 8.75
C ASP A 16 -13.25 15.97 9.50
N GLU A 17 -12.43 16.33 10.49
CA GLU A 17 -12.43 17.64 11.13
C GLU A 17 -11.76 18.73 10.26
N TRP A 18 -11.12 18.32 9.17
CA TRP A 18 -10.36 19.19 8.26
C TRP A 18 -11.00 19.22 6.88
N ASP A 19 -11.00 20.38 6.25
CA ASP A 19 -11.29 20.48 4.81
C ASP A 19 -10.03 20.16 4.00
N TYR A 20 -9.59 18.91 4.12
CA TYR A 20 -8.26 18.49 3.67
C TYR A 20 -8.06 18.57 2.15
N ARG A 21 -9.15 18.68 1.39
CA ARG A 21 -9.15 18.82 -0.08
C ARG A 21 -8.78 20.23 -0.54
N ASN A 22 -8.88 21.22 0.35
CA ASN A 22 -8.60 22.64 0.08
C ASN A 22 -7.34 23.14 0.80
N LEU A 23 -6.45 22.24 1.22
CA LEU A 23 -5.21 22.59 1.89
C LEU A 23 -4.18 23.11 0.90
N ASP A 24 -3.55 24.24 1.24
CA ASP A 24 -2.41 24.76 0.49
C ASP A 24 -1.12 24.00 0.87
N GLY A 25 -0.48 23.36 -0.10
CA GLY A 25 0.80 22.65 0.08
C GLY A 25 0.94 21.41 -0.80
N ILE A 26 1.91 20.57 -0.49
CA ILE A 26 2.08 19.24 -1.09
C ILE A 26 1.33 18.23 -0.21
N ILE A 27 0.44 17.46 -0.81
CA ILE A 27 -0.46 16.55 -0.10
C ILE A 27 -0.06 15.09 -0.35
N TYR A 28 0.23 14.38 0.74
CA TYR A 28 0.48 12.95 0.76
C TYR A 28 -0.73 12.22 1.33
N GLY A 29 -1.32 11.32 0.54
CA GLY A 29 -2.33 10.38 0.99
C GLY A 29 -1.72 9.02 1.35
N CYS A 30 -2.47 8.18 2.07
CA CYS A 30 -2.02 6.81 2.35
C CYS A 30 -3.11 5.75 2.14
N ASN A 31 -2.73 4.60 1.57
CA ASN A 31 -3.57 3.42 1.35
C ASN A 31 -5.00 3.78 0.87
N SER A 32 -6.02 3.64 1.73
CA SER A 32 -7.44 3.77 1.36
C SER A 32 -7.92 5.17 1.01
N LEU A 33 -7.10 6.23 1.17
CA LEU A 33 -7.50 7.61 0.81
C LEU A 33 -7.85 7.75 -0.68
N TYR A 34 -7.41 6.83 -1.53
CA TYR A 34 -7.81 6.78 -2.94
C TYR A 34 -9.35 6.70 -3.12
N LYS A 35 -10.07 6.12 -2.15
CA LYS A 35 -11.53 6.02 -2.17
C LYS A 35 -12.15 7.41 -2.02
N ASP A 36 -11.71 8.16 -1.01
CA ASP A 36 -12.10 9.57 -0.80
C ASP A 36 -11.76 10.43 -2.02
N CYS A 37 -10.59 10.20 -2.64
CA CYS A 37 -10.19 10.87 -3.88
C CYS A 37 -11.22 10.68 -5.00
N PHE A 38 -11.65 9.45 -5.26
CA PHE A 38 -12.65 9.16 -6.29
C PHE A 38 -14.03 9.72 -5.96
N GLU A 39 -14.49 9.54 -4.71
CA GLU A 39 -15.79 10.03 -4.27
C GLU A 39 -15.94 11.55 -4.43
N ASN A 40 -14.81 12.28 -4.35
CA ASN A 40 -14.78 13.73 -4.37
C ASN A 40 -14.15 14.33 -5.64
N ASP A 41 -13.85 13.52 -6.65
CA ASP A 41 -13.13 13.93 -7.88
C ASP A 41 -11.87 14.78 -7.60
N TRP A 42 -11.10 14.35 -6.60
CA TRP A 42 -9.93 15.05 -6.08
C TRP A 42 -8.73 14.10 -6.05
N LEU A 43 -7.50 14.62 -6.08
CA LEU A 43 -6.27 13.84 -5.99
C LEU A 43 -5.32 14.49 -5.00
N CYS A 44 -4.67 13.68 -4.16
CA CYS A 44 -3.45 14.11 -3.48
C CYS A 44 -2.27 14.17 -4.47
N ASP A 45 -1.22 14.90 -4.12
CA ASP A 45 0.00 14.97 -4.95
C ASP A 45 0.72 13.63 -5.02
N TYR A 46 0.71 12.87 -3.91
CA TYR A 46 1.32 11.55 -3.81
C TYR A 46 0.46 10.62 -2.96
N LEU A 47 -0.02 9.52 -3.54
CA LEU A 47 -0.67 8.44 -2.79
C LEU A 47 0.37 7.37 -2.41
N VAL A 48 0.65 7.23 -1.12
CA VAL A 48 1.60 6.24 -0.61
C VAL A 48 0.88 4.94 -0.29
N VAL A 49 1.33 3.82 -0.87
CA VAL A 49 0.69 2.52 -0.74
C VAL A 49 1.71 1.46 -0.39
N CYS A 50 1.47 0.73 0.70
CA CYS A 50 2.47 -0.21 1.21
C CYS A 50 2.05 -1.66 1.08
N ASP A 51 0.82 -1.97 1.48
CA ASP A 51 0.38 -3.35 1.52
C ASP A 51 0.09 -3.88 0.11
N PRO A 52 0.56 -5.09 -0.26
CA PRO A 52 0.35 -5.64 -1.60
C PRO A 52 -1.13 -5.66 -2.03
N TRP A 53 -2.04 -5.97 -1.11
CA TRP A 53 -3.47 -5.98 -1.42
C TRP A 53 -4.05 -4.57 -1.66
N TYR A 54 -3.54 -3.55 -0.99
CA TYR A 54 -3.93 -2.16 -1.27
C TYR A 54 -3.32 -1.67 -2.58
N GLN A 55 -2.10 -2.09 -2.92
CA GLN A 55 -1.51 -1.81 -4.25
C GLN A 55 -2.42 -2.36 -5.36
N PHE A 56 -2.96 -3.57 -5.18
CA PHE A 56 -3.90 -4.18 -6.11
C PHE A 56 -5.22 -3.41 -6.20
N GLU A 57 -5.82 -3.03 -5.07
CA GLU A 57 -7.04 -2.20 -5.05
C GLU A 57 -6.82 -0.86 -5.78
N VAL A 58 -5.70 -0.19 -5.51
CA VAL A 58 -5.36 1.10 -6.12
C VAL A 58 -5.14 0.96 -7.62
N ILE A 59 -4.39 -0.04 -8.09
CA ILE A 59 -4.22 -0.27 -9.53
C ILE A 59 -5.54 -0.64 -10.20
N ALA A 60 -6.31 -1.56 -9.61
CA ALA A 60 -7.59 -2.00 -10.16
C ALA A 60 -8.63 -0.87 -10.22
N SER A 61 -8.51 0.13 -9.36
CA SER A 61 -9.33 1.35 -9.39
C SER A 61 -8.94 2.36 -10.48
N GLU A 62 -7.87 2.10 -11.23
CA GLU A 62 -7.31 3.02 -12.23
C GLU A 62 -6.77 4.33 -11.65
N TYR A 63 -6.63 4.45 -10.32
CA TYR A 63 -6.09 5.66 -9.68
C TYR A 63 -4.73 6.08 -10.25
N PRO A 64 -3.76 5.17 -10.50
CA PRO A 64 -2.47 5.53 -11.05
C PRO A 64 -2.53 6.16 -12.44
N LEU A 65 -3.63 6.02 -13.20
CA LEU A 65 -3.80 6.70 -14.49
C LEU A 65 -4.09 8.21 -14.34
N ARG A 66 -4.42 8.65 -13.12
CA ARG A 66 -4.80 10.04 -12.81
C ARG A 66 -3.87 10.70 -11.81
N GLY A 67 -3.45 9.96 -10.78
CA GLY A 67 -2.68 10.47 -9.64
C GLY A 67 -1.37 9.72 -9.45
N LYS A 68 -0.37 10.41 -8.89
CA LYS A 68 0.94 9.81 -8.62
C LYS A 68 0.85 8.89 -7.41
N CYS A 69 1.47 7.72 -7.54
CA CYS A 69 1.52 6.70 -6.52
C CYS A 69 2.97 6.43 -6.12
N LEU A 70 3.20 6.26 -4.82
CA LEU A 70 4.47 5.85 -4.25
C LEU A 70 4.28 4.48 -3.59
N PHE A 71 4.71 3.42 -4.25
CA PHE A 71 4.47 2.04 -3.81
C PHE A 71 5.70 1.49 -3.09
N PHE A 72 5.54 1.08 -1.83
CA PHE A 72 6.63 0.46 -1.07
C PHE A 72 6.88 -0.97 -1.53
N ASN A 73 8.15 -1.36 -1.64
CA ASN A 73 8.56 -2.65 -2.21
C ASN A 73 7.87 -2.94 -3.55
N TYR A 74 7.72 -1.89 -4.37
CA TYR A 74 7.11 -2.02 -5.68
C TYR A 74 8.05 -2.78 -6.61
N HIS A 75 7.82 -4.08 -6.63
CA HIS A 75 8.40 -5.00 -7.57
C HIS A 75 7.24 -5.57 -8.35
N PRO A 76 6.75 -4.87 -9.40
CA PRO A 76 6.02 -5.58 -10.42
C PRO A 76 6.88 -6.77 -10.86
N VAL A 77 6.29 -7.71 -11.57
CA VAL A 77 7.09 -8.67 -12.34
C VAL A 77 7.62 -7.93 -13.57
N PRO A 78 8.82 -7.35 -13.51
CA PRO A 78 9.68 -7.32 -14.70
C PRO A 78 11.16 -7.63 -14.36
N TYR A 79 11.89 -8.15 -15.34
CA TYR A 79 13.37 -8.18 -15.41
C TYR A 79 14.11 -9.24 -14.57
N MET A 80 14.53 -10.34 -15.21
CA MET A 80 15.84 -10.95 -14.94
C MET A 80 16.85 -10.33 -15.91
N SER A 81 17.49 -9.22 -15.55
CA SER A 81 18.77 -8.71 -16.12
C SER A 81 18.95 -8.52 -17.65
N ALA A 82 18.03 -8.93 -18.52
CA ALA A 82 18.07 -8.75 -19.98
C ALA A 82 16.73 -9.12 -20.63
N GLY A 83 16.16 -8.21 -21.42
CA GLY A 83 15.14 -8.51 -22.44
C GLY A 83 13.78 -9.02 -21.93
N LEU A 84 12.83 -8.10 -21.76
CA LEU A 84 11.42 -8.47 -21.61
C LEU A 84 10.95 -9.14 -22.92
N HIS A 85 10.57 -10.42 -22.87
CA HIS A 85 9.84 -11.08 -23.95
C HIS A 85 8.37 -11.19 -23.55
N ALA A 86 7.44 -11.01 -24.51
CA ALA A 86 5.99 -11.06 -24.27
C ALA A 86 5.51 -12.38 -23.61
N GLU A 87 6.29 -13.44 -23.74
CA GLU A 87 6.09 -14.76 -23.14
C GLU A 87 6.37 -14.80 -21.62
N MET A 88 7.05 -13.80 -21.04
CA MET A 88 7.20 -13.62 -19.58
C MET A 88 6.03 -12.87 -18.93
N LEU A 89 5.06 -12.39 -19.72
CA LEU A 89 3.79 -11.90 -19.20
C LEU A 89 2.82 -13.04 -18.89
N ASP A 90 3.16 -14.29 -19.16
CA ASP A 90 2.35 -15.43 -18.71
C ASP A 90 2.56 -15.62 -17.19
N PRO A 91 1.53 -15.36 -16.34
CA PRO A 91 1.67 -15.48 -14.90
C PRO A 91 1.97 -16.90 -14.44
N SER A 92 1.58 -17.92 -15.24
CA SER A 92 1.74 -19.33 -14.90
C SER A 92 3.20 -19.74 -14.67
N VAL A 93 4.16 -19.03 -15.28
CA VAL A 93 5.60 -19.30 -15.11
C VAL A 93 6.06 -19.02 -13.68
N VAL A 94 5.64 -17.89 -13.10
CA VAL A 94 5.99 -17.49 -11.72
C VAL A 94 5.13 -18.23 -10.71
N MET A 95 3.91 -18.58 -11.11
CA MET A 95 2.86 -19.15 -10.28
C MET A 95 2.85 -20.69 -10.29
N ASN A 96 3.79 -21.34 -10.97
CA ASN A 96 3.77 -22.79 -11.17
C ASN A 96 3.68 -23.57 -9.85
N LYS A 97 4.42 -23.17 -8.80
CA LYS A 97 4.40 -23.85 -7.50
C LYS A 97 3.04 -23.76 -6.80
N THR A 98 2.39 -22.61 -6.85
CA THR A 98 1.06 -22.41 -6.25
C THR A 98 -0.01 -23.10 -7.08
N LEU A 99 0.08 -23.05 -8.42
CA LEU A 99 -0.78 -23.83 -9.32
C LEU A 99 -0.65 -25.34 -9.07
N ASP A 100 0.58 -25.86 -8.97
CA ASP A 100 0.86 -27.27 -8.67
C ASP A 100 0.35 -27.68 -7.28
N ALA A 101 0.33 -26.73 -6.33
CA ALA A 101 -0.25 -26.90 -5.00
C ALA A 101 -1.79 -26.77 -4.99
N GLY A 102 -2.43 -26.54 -6.15
CA GLY A 102 -3.88 -26.47 -6.30
C GLY A 102 -4.49 -25.11 -5.94
N TYR A 103 -3.73 -24.02 -6.01
CA TYR A 103 -4.25 -22.69 -5.70
C TYR A 103 -5.14 -22.16 -6.83
N ASP A 104 -6.29 -21.60 -6.47
CA ASP A 104 -7.16 -20.88 -7.40
C ASP A 104 -6.51 -19.57 -7.84
N GLN A 105 -6.63 -19.22 -9.12
CA GLN A 105 -6.21 -17.92 -9.62
C GLN A 105 -7.36 -16.90 -9.61
N TYR A 106 -7.07 -15.69 -9.14
CA TYR A 106 -7.94 -14.52 -9.20
C TYR A 106 -7.25 -13.37 -9.92
N GLU A 107 -7.95 -12.73 -10.85
CA GLU A 107 -7.43 -11.67 -11.71
C GLU A 107 -8.25 -10.39 -11.49
N HIS A 108 -7.62 -9.34 -10.97
CA HIS A 108 -8.31 -8.12 -10.51
C HIS A 108 -8.88 -7.28 -11.65
N ASN A 109 -8.10 -7.12 -12.72
CA ASN A 109 -8.37 -6.15 -13.76
C ASN A 109 -8.00 -6.71 -15.15
N PRO A 110 -8.63 -7.84 -15.56
CA PRO A 110 -8.28 -8.56 -16.78
C PRO A 110 -8.42 -7.72 -18.06
N GLN A 111 -9.22 -6.65 -18.03
CA GLN A 111 -9.38 -5.73 -19.15
C GLN A 111 -8.09 -4.99 -19.55
N HIS A 112 -7.15 -4.79 -18.63
CA HIS A 112 -5.88 -4.10 -18.93
C HIS A 112 -4.78 -5.03 -19.41
N LYS A 113 -4.99 -6.35 -19.38
CA LYS A 113 -3.98 -7.35 -19.75
C LYS A 113 -3.35 -7.10 -21.12
N ALA A 114 -4.15 -6.68 -22.09
CA ALA A 114 -3.69 -6.48 -23.46
C ALA A 114 -2.74 -5.27 -23.63
N THR A 115 -2.78 -4.33 -22.69
CA THR A 115 -2.03 -3.06 -22.73
C THR A 115 -1.23 -2.85 -21.45
N ALA A 116 -0.92 -3.92 -20.73
CA ALA A 116 -0.22 -3.82 -19.47
C ALA A 116 1.28 -3.66 -19.71
N GLU A 117 1.92 -2.75 -18.99
CA GLU A 117 3.39 -2.61 -19.00
C GLU A 117 4.08 -3.60 -18.04
N GLY A 118 3.31 -4.18 -17.13
CA GLY A 118 3.76 -5.18 -16.16
C GLY A 118 2.57 -5.73 -15.36
N TRP A 119 2.85 -6.52 -14.35
CA TRP A 119 1.82 -7.06 -13.45
C TRP A 119 2.39 -7.31 -12.06
N LEU A 120 1.52 -7.32 -11.05
CA LEU A 120 1.86 -7.69 -9.68
C LEU A 120 1.29 -9.05 -9.33
N TYR A 121 1.96 -9.70 -8.38
CA TYR A 121 1.67 -11.03 -7.91
C TYR A 121 1.69 -11.11 -6.38
N TYR A 122 0.72 -11.78 -5.78
CA TYR A 122 0.87 -12.38 -4.45
C TYR A 122 -0.02 -13.61 -4.31
N ALA A 123 0.18 -14.37 -3.23
CA ALA A 123 -0.66 -15.52 -2.89
C ALA A 123 -0.95 -15.56 -1.39
N THR A 124 -2.08 -16.16 -1.05
CA THR A 124 -2.58 -16.35 0.31
C THR A 124 -2.77 -17.84 0.56
N SER A 125 -2.06 -18.38 1.55
CA SER A 125 -2.28 -19.76 1.99
C SER A 125 -3.54 -19.89 2.84
N ALA A 126 -4.01 -21.12 3.08
CA ALA A 126 -5.10 -21.35 4.04
C ALA A 126 -4.75 -20.82 5.45
N GLU A 127 -3.51 -21.02 5.91
CA GLU A 127 -3.04 -20.55 7.22
C GLU A 127 -3.04 -19.02 7.32
N ASP A 128 -2.54 -18.33 6.28
CA ASP A 128 -2.53 -16.87 6.25
C ASP A 128 -3.96 -16.30 6.25
N TYR A 129 -4.86 -16.95 5.51
CA TYR A 129 -6.27 -16.57 5.45
C TYR A 129 -6.96 -16.78 6.81
N GLU A 130 -6.78 -17.93 7.45
CA GLU A 130 -7.32 -18.21 8.78
C GLU A 130 -6.85 -17.19 9.81
N GLY A 131 -5.54 -16.90 9.83
CA GLY A 131 -5.00 -15.84 10.68
C GLY A 131 -5.59 -14.46 10.38
N ALA A 132 -5.84 -14.14 9.10
CA ALA A 132 -6.46 -12.87 8.73
C ALA A 132 -7.92 -12.77 9.19
N VAL A 133 -8.68 -13.87 9.13
CA VAL A 133 -10.05 -13.97 9.65
C VAL A 133 -10.07 -13.76 11.16
N GLU A 134 -9.19 -14.44 11.90
CA GLU A 134 -9.09 -14.28 13.36
C GLU A 134 -8.79 -12.84 13.78
N ARG A 135 -8.00 -12.13 12.97
CA ARG A 135 -7.67 -10.71 13.18
C ARG A 135 -8.74 -9.73 12.69
N GLY A 136 -9.78 -10.20 11.98
CA GLY A 136 -10.77 -9.32 11.34
C GLY A 136 -10.16 -8.42 10.27
N SER A 137 -9.13 -8.92 9.58
CA SER A 137 -8.32 -8.18 8.60
C SER A 137 -8.49 -8.67 7.16
N THR A 138 -9.48 -9.54 6.92
CA THR A 138 -9.78 -10.01 5.56
C THR A 138 -10.40 -8.91 4.72
N ILE A 139 -10.07 -8.93 3.44
CA ILE A 139 -10.71 -8.11 2.40
C ILE A 139 -11.61 -9.00 1.54
N GLU A 140 -12.59 -8.41 0.87
CA GLU A 140 -13.71 -9.13 0.23
C GLU A 140 -13.26 -10.22 -0.75
N TYR A 141 -12.19 -9.97 -1.49
CA TYR A 141 -11.72 -10.87 -2.54
C TYR A 141 -10.70 -11.91 -2.04
N TRP A 142 -10.29 -11.86 -0.77
CA TRP A 142 -9.39 -12.86 -0.20
C TRP A 142 -10.05 -14.22 -0.02
N ALA A 143 -9.31 -15.28 -0.33
CA ALA A 143 -9.69 -16.66 -0.09
C ALA A 143 -8.47 -17.52 0.28
N PRO A 144 -8.66 -18.66 0.98
CA PRO A 144 -7.58 -19.58 1.28
C PRO A 144 -7.07 -20.25 0.01
N ASN A 145 -5.76 -20.52 -0.05
CA ASN A 145 -5.08 -21.15 -1.18
C ASN A 145 -5.40 -20.46 -2.51
N ARG A 146 -5.22 -19.14 -2.53
CA ARG A 146 -5.50 -18.31 -3.69
C ARG A 146 -4.30 -17.48 -4.07
N GLN A 147 -4.15 -17.27 -5.37
CA GLN A 147 -3.10 -16.46 -5.96
C GLN A 147 -3.72 -15.37 -6.82
N TYR A 148 -3.15 -14.18 -6.76
CA TYR A 148 -3.73 -12.95 -7.29
C TYR A 148 -2.82 -12.34 -8.33
N VAL A 149 -3.43 -11.91 -9.43
CA VAL A 149 -2.76 -11.19 -10.51
C VAL A 149 -3.43 -9.83 -10.70
N CYS A 150 -2.62 -8.79 -10.82
CA CYS A 150 -3.10 -7.45 -11.16
C CYS A 150 -2.20 -6.86 -12.25
N TRP A 151 -2.80 -6.49 -13.39
CA TRP A 151 -2.10 -5.90 -14.52
C TRP A 151 -1.89 -4.41 -14.28
N VAL A 152 -0.68 -3.91 -14.45
CA VAL A 152 -0.39 -2.48 -14.36
C VAL A 152 -0.72 -1.85 -15.70
N PRO A 153 -1.77 -1.00 -15.79
CA PRO A 153 -2.15 -0.38 -17.06
C PRO A 153 -1.04 0.53 -17.58
N GLU A 154 -0.80 0.52 -18.91
CA GLU A 154 0.10 1.47 -19.56
C GLU A 154 -0.24 2.93 -19.20
N GLY A 155 0.79 3.70 -18.83
CA GLY A 155 0.64 5.10 -18.42
C GLY A 155 0.37 5.30 -16.93
N SER A 156 0.41 4.24 -16.12
CA SER A 156 0.30 4.33 -14.67
C SER A 156 1.45 5.14 -14.06
N LEU A 157 1.11 6.11 -13.22
CA LEU A 157 2.05 6.99 -12.52
C LEU A 157 2.48 6.36 -11.19
N ILE A 158 3.24 5.26 -11.24
CA ILE A 158 3.72 4.54 -10.06
C ILE A 158 5.23 4.63 -9.95
N GLU A 159 5.71 5.12 -8.81
CA GLU A 159 7.11 5.09 -8.43
C GLU A 159 7.33 4.10 -7.28
N GLY A 160 8.39 3.30 -7.37
CA GLY A 160 8.77 2.38 -6.31
C GLY A 160 9.56 3.10 -5.21
N LEU A 161 9.08 3.02 -3.98
CA LEU A 161 9.81 3.46 -2.80
C LEU A 161 10.70 2.35 -2.27
N THR A 162 11.95 2.72 -2.03
CA THR A 162 12.88 2.00 -1.16
C THR A 162 13.30 2.96 -0.06
N SER A 163 13.77 2.44 1.07
CA SER A 163 14.26 3.29 2.14
C SER A 163 15.50 2.76 2.81
N ASP A 164 16.38 3.72 3.06
CA ASP A 164 17.59 3.54 3.84
C ASP A 164 17.40 3.96 5.32
N ILE A 165 16.28 4.63 5.66
CA ILE A 165 16.02 5.21 6.99
C ILE A 165 15.07 4.32 7.78
N LEU A 166 13.89 4.02 7.23
CA LEU A 166 12.96 3.03 7.76
C LEU A 166 13.44 1.64 7.38
N LYS A 167 14.60 1.24 7.93
CA LYS A 167 15.05 -0.15 7.84
C LYS A 167 14.13 -0.99 8.70
N VAL A 168 13.65 -2.09 8.13
CA VAL A 168 13.02 -3.16 8.91
C VAL A 168 14.08 -3.62 9.92
N THR A 169 13.89 -3.23 11.19
CA THR A 169 14.82 -3.62 12.25
C THR A 169 14.69 -5.10 12.55
N THR A 170 15.65 -5.70 13.24
CA THR A 170 15.64 -7.13 13.57
C THR A 170 14.40 -7.57 14.38
N ILE A 171 13.77 -6.64 15.10
CA ILE A 171 12.50 -6.88 15.81
C ILE A 171 11.34 -6.93 14.81
N GLN A 172 11.28 -5.95 13.90
CA GLN A 172 10.31 -5.94 12.82
C GLN A 172 10.49 -7.12 11.85
N GLU A 173 11.71 -7.59 11.59
CA GLU A 173 11.95 -8.79 10.77
C GLU A 173 11.42 -10.06 11.46
N LYS A 174 11.64 -10.18 12.78
CA LYS A 174 11.13 -11.32 13.57
C LYS A 174 9.60 -11.33 13.65
N GLU A 175 8.99 -10.15 13.72
CA GLU A 175 7.53 -9.98 13.78
C GLU A 175 6.89 -9.77 12.40
N LYS A 176 7.68 -9.78 11.32
CA LYS A 176 7.27 -9.46 9.94
C LYS A 176 6.51 -8.13 9.81
N LEU A 177 6.91 -7.13 10.57
CA LEU A 177 6.27 -5.82 10.61
C LEU A 177 6.87 -4.85 9.62
N SER A 178 6.06 -4.47 8.64
CA SER A 178 6.38 -3.32 7.78
C SER A 178 5.89 -2.03 8.44
N PRO A 179 6.64 -0.91 8.35
CA PRO A 179 6.12 0.39 8.75
C PRO A 179 4.82 0.73 8.01
N PRO A 180 3.85 1.39 8.65
CA PRO A 180 2.59 1.75 8.01
C PRO A 180 2.80 2.81 6.91
N ALA A 181 1.90 2.87 5.92
CA ALA A 181 2.01 3.78 4.78
C ALA A 181 2.19 5.27 5.14
N GLY A 182 1.63 5.72 6.27
CA GLY A 182 1.86 7.08 6.74
C GLY A 182 3.29 7.37 7.21
N ALA A 183 4.01 6.38 7.74
CA ALA A 183 5.41 6.54 8.10
C ALA A 183 6.27 6.76 6.84
N TRP A 184 5.96 6.02 5.77
CA TRP A 184 6.58 6.18 4.46
C TRP A 184 6.27 7.54 3.83
N ALA A 185 5.02 7.99 3.92
CA ALA A 185 4.61 9.32 3.48
C ALA A 185 5.36 10.43 4.23
N LEU A 186 5.49 10.29 5.54
CA LEU A 186 6.25 11.23 6.37
C LEU A 186 7.73 11.25 6.00
N GLU A 187 8.37 10.09 5.81
CA GLU A 187 9.77 10.02 5.37
C GLU A 187 9.96 10.71 4.01
N HIS A 188 9.11 10.40 3.03
CA HIS A 188 9.20 11.01 1.71
C HIS A 188 9.01 12.53 1.77
N ALA A 189 8.09 13.02 2.61
CA ALA A 189 7.90 14.46 2.82
C ALA A 189 9.11 15.12 3.52
N LEU A 190 9.76 14.44 4.48
CA LEU A 190 10.96 14.94 5.16
C LEU A 190 12.17 15.05 4.22
N LEU A 191 12.23 14.21 3.19
CA LEU A 191 13.29 14.23 2.18
C LEU A 191 13.00 15.18 1.02
N ASN A 192 11.83 15.83 1.00
CA ASN A 192 11.46 16.77 -0.03
C ASN A 192 11.94 18.19 0.34
N ASP A 193 13.04 18.62 -0.27
CA ASP A 193 13.66 19.94 -0.06
C ASP A 193 12.72 21.13 -0.33
N ALA A 194 11.61 20.91 -1.03
CA ALA A 194 10.63 21.95 -1.25
C ALA A 194 9.72 22.20 -0.04
N ILE A 195 9.68 21.32 0.98
CA ILE A 195 8.78 21.39 2.13
C ILE A 195 9.51 21.99 3.35
N ASP A 196 8.97 23.07 3.91
CA ASP A 196 9.51 23.72 5.11
C ASP A 196 8.90 23.18 6.42
N THR A 197 7.62 22.81 6.37
CA THR A 197 6.86 22.36 7.55
C THR A 197 5.90 21.24 7.16
N ILE A 198 5.80 20.22 8.01
CA ILE A 198 4.91 19.08 7.79
C ILE A 198 3.81 19.08 8.86
N GLU A 199 2.57 18.94 8.41
CA GLU A 199 1.38 18.75 9.24
C GLU A 199 0.82 17.34 8.98
N VAL A 200 0.32 16.69 10.04
CA VAL A 200 -0.13 15.30 9.99
C VAL A 200 -1.55 15.22 10.55
N ILE A 201 -2.49 14.70 9.76
CA ILE A 201 -3.92 14.57 10.13
C ILE A 201 -4.43 13.16 9.82
N GLY A 202 -5.47 12.69 10.52
CA GLY A 202 -6.04 11.36 10.27
C GLY A 202 -5.18 10.19 10.79
N PHE A 203 -4.24 10.45 11.71
CA PHE A 203 -3.41 9.42 12.36
C PHE A 203 -3.84 9.18 13.80
N ASP A 204 -5.08 8.77 14.00
CA ASP A 204 -5.69 8.64 15.33
C ASP A 204 -4.97 7.66 16.25
N ALA A 205 -4.33 6.64 15.67
CA ALA A 205 -3.47 5.72 16.41
C ALA A 205 -2.22 6.40 17.01
N LEU A 206 -1.68 7.45 16.38
CA LEU A 206 -0.58 8.27 16.92
C LEU A 206 -1.08 9.29 17.96
N ALA A 207 -2.35 9.69 17.87
CA ALA A 207 -2.99 10.63 18.79
C ALA A 207 -3.59 9.97 20.05
N GLY A 208 -3.43 8.65 20.22
CA GLY A 208 -3.89 7.90 21.40
C GLY A 208 -5.33 7.38 21.31
N VAL A 209 -5.99 7.48 20.16
CA VAL A 209 -7.31 6.88 19.92
C VAL A 209 -7.11 5.62 19.07
N TYR A 210 -7.03 4.47 19.74
CA TYR A 210 -6.84 3.15 19.12
C TYR A 210 -8.07 2.71 18.31
N SER A 211 -8.24 3.24 17.11
CA SER A 211 -9.14 2.66 16.10
C SER A 211 -8.56 2.87 14.70
N THR A 212 -7.54 2.10 14.35
CA THR A 212 -7.27 1.75 12.96
C THR A 212 -7.33 0.24 12.83
N THR A 213 -7.75 -0.25 11.68
CA THR A 213 -7.76 -1.67 11.30
C THR A 213 -6.36 -2.31 11.36
N SER A 214 -5.30 -1.52 11.55
CA SER A 214 -3.95 -1.90 12.00
C SER A 214 -3.87 -2.29 13.50
N ASN A 215 -4.89 -2.96 14.04
CA ASN A 215 -4.93 -3.48 15.42
C ASN A 215 -3.91 -4.62 15.72
N TRP A 216 -2.89 -4.81 14.88
CA TRP A 216 -1.82 -5.78 15.04
C TRP A 216 -0.53 -5.05 14.68
N THR A 217 0.21 -4.46 15.62
CA THR A 217 1.06 -5.21 16.58
C THR A 217 1.38 -4.48 17.89
N ALA A 218 0.87 -3.26 18.11
CA ALA A 218 1.17 -2.54 19.36
C ALA A 218 0.52 -3.20 20.60
N LYS A 219 -0.61 -3.90 20.45
CA LYS A 219 -1.36 -4.48 21.58
C LYS A 219 -0.68 -5.68 22.25
N ASP A 220 0.30 -6.32 21.62
CA ASP A 220 1.04 -7.43 22.25
C ASP A 220 2.38 -6.99 22.85
N HIS A 221 2.89 -5.81 22.49
CA HIS A 221 4.11 -5.26 23.08
C HIS A 221 3.85 -4.55 24.41
N ASP A 222 2.66 -3.97 24.62
CA ASP A 222 2.28 -3.33 25.89
C ASP A 222 1.68 -4.29 26.93
N ASN A 223 1.25 -5.49 26.52
CA ASN A 223 0.64 -6.48 27.44
C ASN A 223 1.60 -7.57 27.96
N LYS A 224 2.91 -7.51 27.65
CA LYS A 224 3.90 -8.50 28.12
C LYS A 224 5.13 -7.94 28.87
N GLN A 225 5.16 -6.64 29.18
CA GLN A 225 6.00 -6.06 30.22
C GLN A 225 5.12 -5.01 30.91
N TYR A 226 4.44 -5.29 32.03
CA TYR A 226 5.00 -5.66 33.32
C TYR A 226 4.00 -6.56 34.06
N GLY A 227 4.49 -7.71 34.52
CA GLY A 227 3.82 -8.40 35.61
C GLY A 227 3.81 -7.52 36.86
N THR A 228 2.64 -7.39 37.48
CA THR A 228 2.53 -7.37 38.94
C THR A 228 2.33 -8.79 39.42
#